data_AF-W9RLF9-F1
#
_entry.id   AF-W9RLF9-F1
#
_cell.length_a   1.000
_cell.length_b   1.000
_cell.length_c   1.000
_cell.angle_alpha   90.00
_cell.angle_beta   90.00
_cell.angle_gamma   90.00
#
_symmetry.space_group_name_H-M   'P 1'
#
loop_
_entity.id
_entity.type
_entity.pdbx_description
1 polymer ?
#
loop_
_entity_poly.entity_id
_entity_poly.type
_entity_poly.pdbx_seq_one_letter_code
_entity_poly.pdbx_strand_id
1 'polypeptide(L)'
;MGSMREKKDIGGIEREAVTLITELESSFKHVAQRLNQMKQYKDSGSVKFEDLEILKILEETTRKTQETFFAELSQLLKDILDCLQNPKIRKASHRTYTSHDIKSVMEKIKMSSTGLQSMLQIVDKLEEKFLKYNVPKRNAIDRSTSGTSFDRHLERLREFMQVTWKERAEKCRRKEHRSLIEWMGKLEETEDQQKRNTFKALRVVLIDTGIKISHFLIEYLLIMSVSSKEEEISVNLFEVETTIRCLSTEENSIVINSFLSVVKLFNRMMRTMMKPKTKVDMIKKDDSKIEEDNEVLHLIIIEVLRLEVGFCYPDLPMMVSNEVFLAMGQHLMDNVFEDKLNRLRAKIDGLKIPELLSDGDDDSMRKRFKKVLNFGAKEIWNQVLDSKPRT
;
A
#
# COMPACT_ATOMS: atom_id res chain seq x y z
N MET A 1 -56.82 15.79 -32.57
CA MET A 1 -56.04 16.63 -31.61
C MET A 1 -55.12 15.81 -30.68
N GLY A 2 -54.69 14.58 -31.04
CA GLY A 2 -53.74 13.79 -30.21
C GLY A 2 -52.24 14.00 -30.50
N SER A 3 -51.88 14.42 -31.71
CA SER A 3 -50.48 14.44 -32.20
C SER A 3 -49.58 15.56 -31.60
N MET A 4 -50.16 16.61 -31.02
CA MET A 4 -49.39 17.73 -30.44
C MET A 4 -48.95 17.52 -28.99
N ARG A 5 -49.62 16.64 -28.23
CA ARG A 5 -49.22 16.33 -26.85
C ARG A 5 -48.07 15.31 -26.79
N GLU A 6 -48.09 14.28 -27.64
CA GLU A 6 -47.01 13.28 -27.71
C GLU A 6 -45.66 13.86 -28.20
N LYS A 7 -45.69 14.80 -29.15
CA LYS A 7 -44.46 15.44 -29.67
C LYS A 7 -43.73 16.31 -28.64
N LYS A 8 -44.46 16.89 -27.67
CA LYS A 8 -43.85 17.68 -26.58
C LYS A 8 -43.16 16.78 -25.54
N ASP A 9 -43.59 15.53 -25.41
CA ASP A 9 -43.05 14.57 -24.46
C ASP A 9 -41.74 13.93 -24.98
N ILE A 10 -41.70 13.58 -26.27
CA ILE A 10 -40.51 12.96 -26.90
C ILE A 10 -39.26 13.85 -26.83
N GLY A 11 -39.38 15.16 -27.05
CA GLY A 11 -38.23 16.08 -26.97
C GLY A 11 -37.69 16.32 -25.56
N GLY A 12 -38.46 15.96 -24.51
CA GLY A 12 -37.97 15.89 -23.14
C GLY A 12 -37.14 14.63 -22.91
N ILE A 13 -37.68 13.50 -23.34
CA ILE A 13 -37.04 12.16 -23.24
C ILE A 13 -35.73 12.11 -24.05
N GLU A 14 -35.69 12.70 -25.25
CA GLU A 14 -34.46 12.81 -26.08
C GLU A 14 -33.35 13.56 -25.35
N ARG A 15 -33.67 14.68 -24.68
CA ARG A 15 -32.70 15.45 -23.90
C ARG A 15 -32.22 14.70 -22.66
N GLU A 16 -33.13 14.05 -21.95
CA GLU A 16 -32.78 13.21 -20.81
C GLU A 16 -31.84 12.07 -21.22
N ALA A 17 -32.12 11.39 -22.34
CA ALA A 17 -31.25 10.35 -22.87
C ALA A 17 -29.84 10.86 -23.20
N VAL A 18 -29.71 12.02 -23.85
CA VAL A 18 -28.39 12.64 -24.13
C VAL A 18 -27.62 12.94 -22.86
N THR A 19 -28.28 13.51 -21.85
CA THR A 19 -27.66 13.79 -20.53
C THR A 19 -27.15 12.50 -19.90
N LEU A 20 -28.00 11.47 -19.80
CA LEU A 20 -27.63 10.19 -19.18
C LEU A 20 -26.47 9.49 -19.92
N ILE A 21 -26.44 9.54 -21.25
CA ILE A 21 -25.33 8.97 -22.04
C ILE A 21 -24.03 9.70 -21.74
N THR A 22 -24.06 11.03 -21.72
CA THR A 22 -22.86 11.87 -21.48
C THR A 22 -22.30 11.68 -20.07
N GLU A 23 -23.18 11.64 -19.06
CA GLU A 23 -22.80 11.36 -17.67
C GLU A 23 -22.20 9.96 -17.51
N LEU A 24 -22.79 8.97 -18.17
CA LEU A 24 -22.30 7.59 -18.14
C LEU A 24 -20.92 7.50 -18.81
N GLU A 25 -20.73 8.14 -19.97
CA GLU A 25 -19.44 8.18 -20.67
C GLU A 25 -18.33 8.82 -19.81
N SER A 26 -18.63 9.98 -19.20
CA SER A 26 -17.72 10.65 -18.27
C SER A 26 -17.34 9.76 -17.09
N SER A 27 -18.31 9.06 -16.52
CA SER A 27 -18.11 8.17 -15.38
C SER A 27 -17.24 6.94 -15.74
N PHE A 28 -17.45 6.35 -16.92
CA PHE A 28 -16.58 5.26 -17.42
C PHE A 28 -15.15 5.75 -17.69
N LYS A 29 -14.97 6.94 -18.28
CA LYS A 29 -13.64 7.53 -18.47
C LYS A 29 -12.93 7.74 -17.14
N HIS A 30 -13.66 8.20 -16.12
CA HIS A 30 -13.13 8.36 -14.77
C HIS A 30 -12.69 7.02 -14.15
N VAL A 31 -13.50 5.96 -14.29
CA VAL A 31 -13.12 4.61 -13.84
C VAL A 31 -11.86 4.11 -14.56
N ALA A 32 -11.80 4.26 -15.89
CA ALA A 32 -10.63 3.86 -16.67
C ALA A 32 -9.36 4.61 -16.22
N GLN A 33 -9.46 5.91 -15.95
CA GLN A 33 -8.36 6.71 -15.43
C GLN A 33 -7.89 6.21 -14.06
N ARG A 34 -8.82 5.94 -13.12
CA ARG A 34 -8.51 5.40 -11.79
C ARG A 34 -7.83 4.03 -11.87
N LEU A 35 -8.36 3.13 -12.70
CA LEU A 35 -7.75 1.82 -12.95
C LEU A 35 -6.32 1.95 -13.50
N ASN A 36 -6.07 2.91 -14.40
CA ASN A 36 -4.74 3.14 -14.94
C ASN A 36 -3.77 3.71 -13.88
N GLN A 37 -4.24 4.61 -13.01
CA GLN A 37 -3.46 5.10 -11.87
C GLN A 37 -3.09 3.96 -10.92
N MET A 38 -4.01 3.02 -10.66
CA MET A 38 -3.75 1.88 -9.79
C MET A 38 -2.67 0.93 -10.28
N LYS A 39 -2.38 0.90 -11.60
CA LYS A 39 -1.28 0.10 -12.15
C LYS A 39 0.08 0.53 -11.60
N GLN A 40 0.22 1.80 -11.22
CA GLN A 40 1.46 2.30 -10.60
C GLN A 40 1.76 1.60 -9.26
N TYR A 41 0.73 1.05 -8.60
CA TYR A 41 0.87 0.33 -7.34
C TYR A 41 1.22 -1.16 -7.52
N LYS A 42 1.27 -1.70 -8.74
CA LYS A 42 1.62 -3.11 -9.00
C LYS A 42 2.97 -3.48 -8.38
N ASP A 43 3.92 -2.54 -8.39
CA ASP A 43 5.28 -2.73 -7.87
C ASP A 43 5.48 -2.12 -6.48
N SER A 44 4.40 -1.74 -5.79
CA SER A 44 4.44 -1.20 -4.43
C SER A 44 4.65 -2.28 -3.35
N GLY A 45 4.65 -3.56 -3.70
CA GLY A 45 4.84 -4.66 -2.75
C GLY A 45 3.61 -5.00 -1.90
N SER A 46 2.62 -4.11 -1.78
CA SER A 46 1.43 -4.30 -0.92
C SER A 46 0.31 -5.12 -1.57
N VAL A 47 0.23 -5.15 -2.91
CA VAL A 47 -0.86 -5.78 -3.67
C VAL A 47 -0.75 -7.31 -3.72
N LYS A 48 -1.87 -8.04 -3.57
CA LYS A 48 -1.93 -9.50 -3.75
C LYS A 48 -2.15 -9.89 -5.22
N PHE A 49 -1.81 -11.12 -5.60
CA PHE A 49 -1.98 -11.57 -6.99
C PHE A 49 -3.46 -11.54 -7.41
N GLU A 50 -4.37 -11.95 -6.53
CA GLU A 50 -5.81 -11.96 -6.77
C GLU A 50 -6.35 -10.54 -7.00
N ASP A 51 -5.85 -9.56 -6.24
CA ASP A 51 -6.25 -8.15 -6.41
C ASP A 51 -5.79 -7.61 -7.79
N LEU A 52 -4.63 -8.05 -8.29
CA LEU A 52 -4.16 -7.71 -9.65
C LEU A 52 -5.00 -8.38 -10.74
N GLU A 53 -5.44 -9.62 -10.51
CA GLU A 53 -6.33 -10.32 -11.43
C GLU A 53 -7.70 -9.65 -11.51
N ILE A 54 -8.28 -9.25 -10.37
CA ILE A 54 -9.51 -8.46 -10.32
C ILE A 54 -9.32 -7.13 -11.06
N LEU A 55 -8.21 -6.43 -10.84
CA LEU A 55 -7.91 -5.17 -11.55
C LEU A 55 -7.88 -5.38 -13.07
N LYS A 56 -7.27 -6.48 -13.54
CA LYS A 56 -7.20 -6.83 -14.97
C LYS A 56 -8.59 -7.16 -15.54
N ILE A 57 -9.42 -7.89 -14.80
CA ILE A 57 -10.79 -8.20 -15.20
C ILE A 57 -11.63 -6.91 -15.30
N LEU A 58 -11.51 -6.01 -14.32
CA LEU A 58 -12.21 -4.72 -14.33
C LEU A 58 -11.77 -3.83 -15.48
N GLU A 59 -10.47 -3.77 -15.77
CA GLU A 59 -9.94 -3.03 -16.90
C GLU A 59 -10.52 -3.54 -18.22
N GLU A 60 -10.46 -4.86 -18.44
CA GLU A 60 -10.98 -5.47 -19.66
C GLU A 60 -12.49 -5.27 -19.79
N THR A 61 -13.23 -5.38 -18.68
CA THR A 61 -14.68 -5.15 -18.67
C THR A 61 -15.02 -3.69 -18.96
N THR A 62 -14.28 -2.75 -18.37
CA THR A 62 -14.42 -1.30 -18.61
C THR A 62 -14.13 -0.98 -20.08
N ARG A 63 -13.04 -1.52 -20.62
CA ARG A 63 -12.64 -1.35 -22.02
C ARG A 63 -13.68 -1.92 -23.00
N LYS A 64 -14.11 -3.18 -22.81
CA LYS A 64 -15.14 -3.80 -23.66
C LYS A 64 -16.46 -3.04 -23.62
N THR A 65 -16.86 -2.59 -22.42
CA THR A 65 -18.08 -1.78 -22.27
C THR A 65 -17.91 -0.46 -23.00
N GLN A 66 -16.76 0.21 -22.87
CA GLN A 66 -16.51 1.46 -23.59
C GLN A 66 -16.54 1.28 -25.11
N GLU A 67 -15.86 0.26 -25.64
CA GLU A 67 -15.76 0.00 -27.07
C GLU A 67 -17.09 -0.43 -27.69
N THR A 68 -17.87 -1.28 -27.01
CA THR A 68 -19.09 -1.89 -27.58
C THR A 68 -20.31 -1.00 -27.31
N PHE A 69 -20.52 -0.62 -26.05
CA PHE A 69 -21.72 0.08 -25.62
C PHE A 69 -21.74 1.54 -26.08
N PHE A 70 -20.60 2.26 -26.01
CA PHE A 70 -20.56 3.64 -26.52
C PHE A 70 -20.44 3.73 -28.04
N ALA A 71 -19.97 2.70 -28.75
CA ALA A 71 -20.07 2.68 -30.20
C ALA A 71 -21.55 2.64 -30.65
N GLU A 72 -22.36 1.79 -30.02
CA GLU A 72 -23.81 1.72 -30.26
C GLU A 72 -24.52 3.02 -29.86
N LEU A 73 -24.18 3.58 -28.70
CA LEU A 73 -24.79 4.83 -28.22
C LEU A 73 -24.34 6.07 -28.98
N SER A 74 -23.10 6.12 -29.48
CA SER A 74 -22.59 7.28 -30.23
C SER A 74 -23.34 7.49 -31.53
N GLN A 75 -23.70 6.40 -32.22
CA GLN A 75 -24.52 6.48 -33.42
C GLN A 75 -25.93 7.01 -33.09
N LEU A 76 -26.53 6.52 -32.00
CA LEU A 76 -27.83 6.98 -31.54
C LEU A 76 -27.79 8.46 -31.11
N LEU A 77 -26.76 8.86 -30.37
CA LEU A 77 -26.59 10.22 -29.86
C LEU A 77 -26.38 11.22 -31.00
N LYS A 78 -25.62 10.82 -32.03
CA LYS A 78 -25.47 11.59 -33.27
C LYS A 78 -26.81 11.76 -33.99
N ASP A 79 -27.57 10.67 -34.16
CA ASP A 79 -28.88 10.71 -34.81
C ASP A 79 -29.88 11.61 -34.04
N ILE A 80 -29.87 11.56 -32.70
CA ILE A 80 -30.73 12.40 -31.84
C ILE A 80 -30.29 13.88 -31.91
N LEU A 81 -28.99 14.17 -31.80
CA LEU A 81 -28.47 15.54 -31.86
C LEU A 81 -28.74 16.21 -33.22
N ASP A 82 -28.53 15.47 -34.33
CA ASP A 82 -28.82 15.97 -35.69
C ASP A 82 -30.31 16.33 -35.84
N CYS A 83 -31.21 15.54 -35.24
CA CYS A 83 -32.64 15.81 -35.21
C CYS A 83 -33.03 17.01 -34.32
N LEU A 84 -32.32 17.23 -33.20
CA LEU A 84 -32.54 18.37 -32.29
C LEU A 84 -32.04 19.68 -32.88
N GLN A 85 -30.88 19.66 -33.57
CA GLN A 85 -30.26 20.85 -34.15
C GLN A 85 -30.90 21.27 -35.48
N ASN A 86 -31.46 20.32 -36.24
CA ASN A 86 -32.05 20.62 -37.54
C ASN A 86 -33.42 19.94 -37.73
N PRO A 87 -34.53 20.58 -37.29
CA PRO A 87 -35.88 20.00 -37.36
C PRO A 87 -36.36 19.65 -38.77
N LYS A 88 -35.69 20.19 -39.81
CA LYS A 88 -35.98 19.89 -41.22
C LYS A 88 -35.44 18.51 -41.65
N ILE A 89 -34.36 18.02 -41.04
CA ILE A 89 -33.77 16.69 -41.27
C ILE A 89 -34.73 15.59 -40.78
N ARG A 90 -35.44 15.84 -39.67
CA ARG A 90 -36.46 14.94 -39.10
C ARG A 90 -37.62 14.60 -40.05
N LYS A 91 -37.86 15.44 -41.07
CA LYS A 91 -38.88 15.18 -42.10
C LYS A 91 -38.35 14.38 -43.30
N ALA A 92 -37.03 14.33 -43.48
CA ALA A 92 -36.36 13.67 -44.60
C ALA A 92 -35.78 12.30 -44.23
N SER A 93 -35.36 12.09 -42.97
CA SER A 93 -34.92 10.78 -42.50
C SER A 93 -36.12 9.86 -42.23
N HIS A 94 -36.10 8.65 -42.80
CA HIS A 94 -37.14 7.63 -42.56
C HIS A 94 -36.96 6.90 -41.21
N ARG A 95 -35.97 7.27 -40.39
CA ARG A 95 -35.80 6.74 -39.03
C ARG A 95 -36.46 7.67 -38.03
N THR A 96 -37.71 7.37 -37.70
CA THR A 96 -38.37 7.96 -36.53
C THR A 96 -38.16 7.00 -35.36
N TYR A 97 -37.23 7.33 -34.45
CA TYR A 97 -37.18 6.64 -33.16
C TYR A 97 -38.50 6.87 -32.44
N THR A 98 -39.18 5.79 -32.09
CA THR A 98 -40.40 5.85 -31.32
C THR A 98 -40.09 6.20 -29.87
N SER A 99 -41.07 6.72 -29.12
CA SER A 99 -40.92 6.89 -27.67
C SER A 99 -40.51 5.58 -26.97
N HIS A 100 -40.96 4.43 -27.51
CA HIS A 100 -40.59 3.11 -27.03
C HIS A 100 -39.10 2.80 -27.25
N ASP A 101 -38.54 3.14 -28.41
CA ASP A 101 -37.12 2.90 -28.72
C ASP A 101 -36.21 3.69 -27.78
N ILE A 102 -36.54 4.97 -27.53
CA ILE A 102 -35.76 5.82 -26.62
C ILE A 102 -35.89 5.32 -25.17
N LYS A 103 -37.07 4.87 -24.75
CA LYS A 103 -37.26 4.25 -23.43
C LYS A 103 -36.44 2.98 -23.26
N SER A 104 -36.41 2.10 -24.26
CA SER A 104 -35.58 0.89 -24.25
C SER A 104 -34.09 1.22 -24.12
N VAL A 105 -33.62 2.27 -24.81
CA VAL A 105 -32.25 2.78 -24.67
C VAL A 105 -32.01 3.30 -23.26
N MET A 106 -32.93 4.08 -22.69
CA MET A 106 -32.80 4.58 -21.32
C MET A 106 -32.74 3.45 -20.30
N GLU A 107 -33.48 2.36 -20.49
CA GLU A 107 -33.37 1.16 -19.66
C GLU A 107 -31.98 0.52 -19.78
N LYS A 108 -31.44 0.40 -20.99
CA LYS A 108 -30.06 -0.09 -21.19
C LYS A 108 -29.01 0.81 -20.53
N ILE A 109 -29.18 2.14 -20.59
CA ILE A 109 -28.30 3.11 -19.91
C ILE A 109 -28.40 2.95 -18.40
N LYS A 110 -29.61 2.81 -17.84
CA LYS A 110 -29.83 2.57 -16.41
C LYS A 110 -29.17 1.28 -15.94
N MET A 111 -29.35 0.17 -16.67
CA MET A 111 -28.68 -1.09 -16.35
C MET A 111 -27.15 -0.94 -16.37
N SER A 112 -26.61 -0.25 -17.37
CA SER A 112 -25.17 0.01 -17.48
C SER A 112 -24.66 0.92 -16.36
N SER A 113 -25.46 1.89 -15.92
CA SER A 113 -25.16 2.75 -14.76
C SER A 113 -25.10 1.94 -13.46
N THR A 114 -26.03 1.00 -13.24
CA THR A 114 -25.97 0.09 -12.08
C THR A 114 -24.74 -0.82 -12.12
N GLY A 115 -24.40 -1.33 -13.31
CA GLY A 115 -23.16 -2.08 -13.53
C GLY A 115 -21.92 -1.26 -13.19
N LEU A 116 -21.86 0.00 -13.65
CA LEU A 116 -20.78 0.93 -13.36
C LEU A 116 -20.67 1.28 -11.88
N GLN A 117 -21.79 1.46 -11.18
CA GLN A 117 -21.78 1.67 -9.73
C GLN A 117 -21.18 0.49 -8.99
N SER A 118 -21.50 -0.74 -9.42
CA SER A 118 -20.92 -1.95 -8.86
C SER A 118 -19.41 -2.00 -9.12
N MET A 119 -18.95 -1.62 -10.33
CA MET A 119 -17.53 -1.49 -10.63
C MET A 119 -16.84 -0.44 -9.75
N LEU A 120 -17.44 0.75 -9.61
CA LEU A 120 -16.94 1.82 -8.76
C LEU A 120 -16.73 1.36 -7.32
N GLN A 121 -17.69 0.63 -6.74
CA GLN A 121 -17.53 0.08 -5.39
C GLN A 121 -16.34 -0.90 -5.27
N ILE A 122 -16.07 -1.70 -6.31
CA ILE A 122 -14.91 -2.60 -6.32
C ILE A 122 -13.62 -1.79 -6.48
N VAL A 123 -13.61 -0.80 -7.36
CA VAL A 123 -12.49 0.14 -7.58
C VAL A 123 -12.16 0.89 -6.30
N ASP A 124 -13.16 1.41 -5.57
CA ASP A 124 -12.98 2.08 -4.28
C ASP A 124 -12.32 1.16 -3.25
N LYS A 125 -12.77 -0.10 -3.15
CA LYS A 125 -12.18 -1.10 -2.25
C LYS A 125 -10.74 -1.45 -2.62
N LEU A 126 -10.44 -1.57 -3.91
CA LEU A 126 -9.07 -1.85 -4.38
C LEU A 126 -8.16 -0.65 -4.14
N GLU A 127 -8.62 0.56 -4.46
CA GLU A 127 -7.86 1.79 -4.24
C GLU A 127 -7.54 1.97 -2.77
N GLU A 128 -8.53 1.75 -1.89
CA GLU A 128 -8.32 1.79 -0.45
C GLU A 128 -7.23 0.82 -0.03
N LYS A 129 -7.27 -0.44 -0.49
CA LYS A 129 -6.23 -1.43 -0.19
C LYS A 129 -4.85 -1.02 -0.71
N PHE A 130 -4.79 -0.45 -1.91
CA PHE A 130 -3.52 -0.15 -2.59
C PHE A 130 -2.85 1.06 -1.95
N LEU A 131 -3.63 2.12 -1.68
CA LEU A 131 -3.12 3.35 -1.07
C LEU A 131 -2.64 3.13 0.36
N LYS A 132 -3.34 2.28 1.13
CA LYS A 132 -3.12 2.09 2.56
C LYS A 132 -1.66 1.78 2.95
N TYR A 133 -0.94 1.01 2.14
CA TYR A 133 0.47 0.67 2.42
C TYR A 133 1.44 1.13 1.34
N ASN A 134 1.00 1.98 0.40
CA ASN A 134 1.86 2.50 -0.66
C ASN A 134 2.65 3.71 -0.14
N VAL A 135 3.66 3.41 0.67
CA VAL A 135 4.63 4.40 1.14
C VAL A 135 5.25 5.10 -0.08
N PRO A 136 5.45 6.43 -0.07
CA PRO A 136 6.17 7.09 -1.15
C PRO A 136 7.57 6.48 -1.36
N LYS A 137 7.92 6.11 -2.60
CA LYS A 137 9.28 5.67 -2.94
C LYS A 137 10.23 6.86 -2.95
N ARG A 138 11.49 6.61 -2.60
CA ARG A 138 12.58 7.54 -2.88
C ARG A 138 13.13 7.22 -4.27
N ASN A 139 13.08 8.17 -5.19
CA ASN A 139 13.58 7.94 -6.54
C ASN A 139 15.10 7.88 -6.55
N ALA A 140 15.68 7.00 -7.38
CA ALA A 140 17.13 6.89 -7.54
C ALA A 140 17.75 8.21 -8.05
N ILE A 141 17.05 8.92 -8.95
CA ILE A 141 17.43 10.24 -9.50
C ILE A 141 17.49 11.32 -8.41
N ASP A 142 16.69 11.20 -7.36
CA ASP A 142 16.69 12.17 -6.27
C ASP A 142 17.95 12.06 -5.40
N ARG A 143 18.66 10.91 -5.37
CA ARG A 143 19.92 10.78 -4.61
C ARG A 143 21.10 11.55 -5.20
N SER A 144 21.14 11.80 -6.51
CA SER A 144 22.21 12.57 -7.16
C SER A 144 22.07 14.08 -7.00
N THR A 145 20.93 14.57 -6.48
CA THR A 145 20.52 15.97 -6.63
C THR A 145 20.35 16.69 -5.28
N SER A 146 21.43 16.84 -4.51
CA SER A 146 21.55 17.66 -3.28
C SER A 146 20.57 17.35 -2.11
N GLY A 147 20.85 17.87 -0.91
CA GLY A 147 20.07 17.58 0.32
C GLY A 147 18.59 17.98 0.27
N THR A 148 18.20 18.88 -0.63
CA THR A 148 16.80 19.32 -0.80
C THR A 148 15.86 18.23 -1.33
N SER A 149 16.40 17.16 -1.91
CA SER A 149 15.61 16.04 -2.43
C SER A 149 15.10 15.11 -1.32
N PHE A 150 15.89 14.91 -0.25
CA PHE A 150 15.49 14.06 0.88
C PHE A 150 14.44 14.74 1.76
N ASP A 151 14.58 16.05 2.02
CA ASP A 151 13.57 16.81 2.77
C ASP A 151 12.20 16.76 2.08
N ARG A 152 12.18 16.92 0.75
CA ARG A 152 10.95 16.78 -0.05
C ARG A 152 10.35 15.37 0.05
N HIS A 153 11.19 14.33 0.07
CA HIS A 153 10.71 12.96 0.28
C HIS A 153 10.08 12.80 1.67
N LEU A 154 10.70 13.37 2.71
CA LEU A 154 10.16 13.35 4.07
C LEU A 154 8.85 14.14 4.18
N GLU A 155 8.70 15.26 3.48
CA GLU A 155 7.44 16.00 3.40
C GLU A 155 6.33 15.13 2.82
N ARG A 156 6.55 14.50 1.66
CA ARG A 156 5.59 13.56 1.06
C ARG A 156 5.24 12.40 1.98
N LEU A 157 6.22 11.88 2.72
CA LEU A 157 6.01 10.81 3.68
C LEU A 157 5.15 11.27 4.87
N ARG A 158 5.39 12.48 5.39
CA ARG A 158 4.57 13.06 6.46
C ARG A 158 3.14 13.32 6.00
N GLU A 159 2.97 13.85 4.79
CA GLU A 159 1.65 14.05 4.17
C GLU A 159 0.92 12.71 4.01
N PHE A 160 1.60 11.70 3.46
CA PHE A 160 1.08 10.34 3.34
C PHE A 160 0.61 9.80 4.70
N MET A 161 1.45 9.89 5.74
CA MET A 161 1.11 9.42 7.08
C MET A 161 -0.04 10.21 7.69
N GLN A 162 -0.10 11.52 7.45
CA GLN A 162 -1.17 12.39 7.94
C GLN A 162 -2.52 11.96 7.36
N VAL A 163 -2.62 11.90 6.02
CA VAL A 163 -3.86 11.62 5.29
C VAL A 163 -4.29 10.16 5.43
N THR A 164 -3.33 9.23 5.35
CA THR A 164 -3.63 7.80 5.28
C THR A 164 -3.87 7.20 6.65
N TRP A 165 -3.06 7.56 7.65
CA TRP A 165 -3.01 6.83 8.91
C TRP A 165 -3.41 7.67 10.12
N LYS A 166 -2.88 8.90 10.28
CA LYS A 166 -3.18 9.72 11.46
C LYS A 166 -4.65 10.15 11.52
N GLU A 167 -5.25 10.52 10.38
CA GLU A 167 -6.69 10.83 10.34
C GLU A 167 -7.57 9.60 10.61
N ARG A 168 -7.19 8.42 10.09
CA ARG A 168 -7.92 7.16 10.35
C ARG A 168 -7.81 6.76 11.80
N ALA A 169 -6.61 6.85 12.35
CA ALA A 169 -6.30 6.68 13.76
C ALA A 169 -7.20 7.55 14.63
N GLU A 170 -7.23 8.85 14.36
CA GLU A 170 -8.05 9.80 15.12
C GLU A 170 -9.55 9.48 15.02
N LYS A 171 -10.05 9.14 13.83
CA LYS A 171 -11.45 8.70 13.65
C LYS A 171 -11.79 7.44 14.46
N CYS A 172 -10.85 6.49 14.57
CA CYS A 172 -11.02 5.30 15.41
C CYS A 172 -11.00 5.64 16.89
N ARG A 173 -10.08 6.52 17.33
CA ARG A 173 -10.00 7.00 18.72
C ARG A 173 -11.28 7.72 19.15
N ARG A 174 -11.89 8.53 18.28
CA ARG A 174 -13.19 9.18 18.52
C ARG A 174 -14.35 8.18 18.70
N LYS A 175 -14.20 6.96 18.19
CA LYS A 175 -15.14 5.83 18.41
C LYS A 175 -14.73 4.94 19.59
N GLU A 176 -13.82 5.41 20.44
CA GLU A 176 -13.28 4.69 21.61
C GLU A 176 -12.56 3.38 21.28
N HIS A 177 -12.18 3.17 20.02
CA HIS A 177 -11.37 2.03 19.63
C HIS A 177 -9.94 2.22 20.14
N ARG A 178 -9.42 1.19 20.81
CA ARG A 178 -8.06 1.15 21.35
C ARG A 178 -7.14 0.32 20.46
N SER A 179 -5.85 0.62 20.52
CA SER A 179 -4.82 -0.14 19.80
C SER A 179 -4.67 -1.55 20.37
N LEU A 180 -4.14 -2.50 19.59
CA LEU A 180 -3.80 -3.82 20.13
C LEU A 180 -2.78 -3.67 21.27
N ILE A 181 -1.88 -2.68 21.21
CA ILE A 181 -0.91 -2.38 22.28
C ILE A 181 -1.59 -1.97 23.58
N GLU A 182 -2.61 -1.13 23.53
CA GLU A 182 -3.36 -0.72 24.71
C GLU A 182 -4.22 -1.85 25.26
N TRP A 183 -4.84 -2.65 24.38
CA TRP A 183 -5.53 -3.86 24.78
C TRP A 183 -4.59 -4.86 25.42
N MET A 184 -3.38 -4.98 24.88
CA MET A 184 -2.30 -5.78 25.43
C MET A 184 -2.00 -5.36 26.88
N GLY A 185 -1.83 -4.05 27.14
CA GLY A 185 -1.65 -3.53 28.51
C GLY A 185 -2.80 -3.84 29.46
N LYS A 186 -4.04 -3.65 28.99
CA LYS A 186 -5.23 -3.91 29.82
C LYS A 186 -5.45 -5.38 30.15
N LEU A 187 -5.23 -6.27 29.18
CA LEU A 187 -5.47 -7.70 29.34
C LEU A 187 -4.45 -8.34 30.30
N GLU A 188 -3.25 -7.78 30.39
CA GLU A 188 -2.21 -8.19 31.35
C GLU A 188 -2.67 -8.04 32.80
N GLU A 189 -3.48 -7.02 33.09
CA GLU A 189 -4.02 -6.73 34.43
C GLU A 189 -5.29 -7.54 34.76
N THR A 190 -5.80 -8.34 33.82
CA THR A 190 -7.01 -9.14 34.05
C THR A 190 -6.74 -10.40 34.87
N GLU A 191 -7.70 -10.78 35.72
CA GLU A 191 -7.65 -12.04 36.48
C GLU A 191 -7.91 -13.27 35.61
N ASP A 192 -8.51 -13.07 34.43
CA ASP A 192 -8.88 -14.12 33.47
C ASP A 192 -7.63 -14.71 32.79
N GLN A 193 -7.30 -15.95 33.17
CA GLN A 193 -6.14 -16.66 32.65
C GLN A 193 -6.19 -16.88 31.13
N GLN A 194 -7.38 -17.08 30.56
CA GLN A 194 -7.52 -17.33 29.12
C GLN A 194 -7.28 -16.05 28.32
N LYS A 195 -7.74 -14.90 28.84
CA LYS A 195 -7.40 -13.57 28.30
C LYS A 195 -5.89 -13.31 28.37
N ARG A 196 -5.25 -13.62 29.49
CA ARG A 196 -3.78 -13.51 29.63
C ARG A 196 -3.01 -14.40 28.65
N ASN A 197 -3.46 -15.63 28.43
CA ASN A 197 -2.81 -16.54 27.48
C ASN A 197 -2.95 -16.04 26.03
N THR A 198 -4.15 -15.55 25.67
CA THR A 198 -4.44 -14.97 24.34
C THR A 198 -3.56 -13.74 24.08
N PHE A 199 -3.40 -12.89 25.10
CA PHE A 199 -2.50 -11.76 25.08
C PHE A 199 -1.04 -12.17 24.84
N LYS A 200 -0.54 -13.17 25.58
CA LYS A 200 0.84 -13.68 25.39
C LYS A 200 1.05 -14.15 23.95
N ALA A 201 0.07 -14.81 23.35
CA ALA A 201 0.15 -15.23 21.96
C ALA A 201 0.27 -14.04 20.98
N LEU A 202 -0.53 -13.00 21.14
CA LEU A 202 -0.43 -11.79 20.29
C LEU A 202 0.89 -11.04 20.46
N ARG A 203 1.40 -10.96 21.69
CA ARG A 203 2.70 -10.34 21.96
C ARG A 203 3.84 -11.14 21.31
N VAL A 204 3.76 -12.47 21.33
CA VAL A 204 4.69 -13.34 20.61
C VAL A 204 4.63 -13.07 19.09
N VAL A 205 3.44 -12.94 18.52
CA VAL A 205 3.29 -12.60 17.08
C VAL A 205 3.95 -11.27 16.72
N LEU A 206 3.75 -10.22 17.55
CA LEU A 206 4.40 -8.92 17.37
C LEU A 206 5.92 -9.05 17.36
N ILE A 207 6.47 -9.75 18.36
CA ILE A 207 7.91 -9.91 18.55
C ILE A 207 8.52 -10.74 17.44
N ASP A 208 7.94 -11.88 17.11
CA ASP A 208 8.46 -12.76 16.07
C ASP A 208 8.46 -12.06 14.70
N THR A 209 7.41 -11.30 14.40
CA THR A 209 7.33 -10.52 13.16
C THR A 209 8.35 -9.38 13.16
N GLY A 210 8.46 -8.65 14.26
CA GLY A 210 9.45 -7.58 14.45
C GLY A 210 10.89 -8.08 14.29
N ILE A 211 11.22 -9.24 14.88
CA ILE A 211 12.52 -9.91 14.74
C ILE A 211 12.78 -10.28 13.28
N LYS A 212 11.81 -10.89 12.59
CA LYS A 212 11.95 -11.28 11.17
C LYS A 212 12.26 -10.07 10.29
N ILE A 213 11.50 -8.98 10.43
CA ILE A 213 11.73 -7.75 9.66
C ILE A 213 13.09 -7.13 10.04
N SER A 214 13.47 -7.15 11.32
CA SER A 214 14.78 -6.66 11.78
C SER A 214 15.93 -7.46 11.19
N HIS A 215 15.79 -8.77 11.03
CA HIS A 215 16.78 -9.60 10.34
C HIS A 215 16.93 -9.19 8.87
N PHE A 216 15.84 -8.89 8.16
CA PHE A 216 15.91 -8.38 6.79
C PHE A 216 16.63 -7.03 6.70
N LEU A 217 16.34 -6.12 7.64
CA LEU A 217 17.04 -4.85 7.74
C LEU A 217 18.54 -5.05 8.00
N ILE A 218 18.91 -5.93 8.94
CA ILE A 218 20.31 -6.27 9.22
C ILE A 218 20.99 -6.86 7.99
N GLU A 219 20.35 -7.81 7.31
CA GLU A 219 20.91 -8.44 6.11
C GLU A 219 21.14 -7.42 4.98
N TYR A 220 20.16 -6.56 4.72
CA TYR A 220 20.30 -5.47 3.76
C TYR A 220 21.47 -4.53 4.11
N LEU A 221 21.55 -4.09 5.37
CA LEU A 221 22.63 -3.19 5.82
C LEU A 221 24.01 -3.88 5.77
N LEU A 222 24.06 -5.19 6.00
CA LEU A 222 25.29 -5.98 5.84
C LEU A 222 25.71 -6.12 4.38
N ILE A 223 24.77 -6.26 3.44
CA ILE A 223 25.06 -6.25 1.99
C ILE A 223 25.63 -4.88 1.60
N MET A 224 24.95 -3.80 2.02
CA MET A 224 25.39 -2.44 1.80
C MET A 224 26.80 -2.19 2.34
N SER A 225 27.12 -2.69 3.53
CA SER A 225 28.42 -2.49 4.17
C SER A 225 29.62 -3.05 3.41
N VAL A 226 29.41 -4.02 2.51
CA VAL A 226 30.47 -4.58 1.65
C VAL A 226 30.65 -3.79 0.37
N SER A 227 29.60 -3.09 -0.06
CA SER A 227 29.50 -2.45 -1.38
C SER A 227 29.62 -0.92 -1.37
N SER A 228 29.65 -0.30 -0.19
CA SER A 228 29.56 1.16 -0.01
C SER A 228 30.61 1.68 0.96
N LYS A 229 30.92 2.98 0.89
CA LYS A 229 31.86 3.63 1.83
C LYS A 229 31.23 3.86 3.20
N GLU A 230 32.04 4.03 4.24
CA GLU A 230 31.56 4.30 5.60
C GLU A 230 30.67 5.56 5.67
N GLU A 231 31.02 6.61 4.93
CA GLU A 231 30.23 7.84 4.85
C GLU A 231 28.87 7.58 4.19
N GLU A 232 28.84 6.79 3.11
CA GLU A 232 27.63 6.43 2.40
C GLU A 232 26.71 5.53 3.24
N ILE A 233 27.28 4.58 3.98
CA ILE A 233 26.55 3.75 4.94
C ILE A 233 25.96 4.62 6.05
N SER A 234 26.72 5.59 6.56
CA SER A 234 26.27 6.51 7.60
C SER A 234 25.11 7.40 7.14
N VAL A 235 25.19 7.93 5.91
CA VAL A 235 24.10 8.68 5.29
C VAL A 235 22.86 7.79 5.12
N ASN A 236 23.01 6.60 4.57
CA ASN A 236 21.90 5.66 4.41
C ASN A 236 21.25 5.29 5.75
N LEU A 237 22.04 5.05 6.81
CA LEU A 237 21.52 4.77 8.15
C LEU A 237 20.72 5.95 8.71
N PHE A 238 21.22 7.18 8.54
CA PHE A 238 20.50 8.40 8.92
C PHE A 238 19.17 8.54 8.18
N GLU A 239 19.18 8.25 6.87
CA GLU A 239 17.98 8.30 6.04
C GLU A 239 16.95 7.25 6.46
N VAL A 240 17.40 6.02 6.72
CA VAL A 240 16.55 4.93 7.25
C VAL A 240 15.96 5.30 8.59
N GLU A 241 16.77 5.80 9.52
CA GLU A 241 16.32 6.23 10.85
C GLU A 241 15.24 7.32 10.75
N THR A 242 15.48 8.33 9.91
CA THR A 242 14.58 9.47 9.73
C THR A 242 13.27 9.06 9.04
N THR A 243 13.36 8.16 8.05
CA THR A 243 12.21 7.61 7.34
C THR A 243 11.34 6.78 8.28
N ILE A 244 11.93 5.85 9.05
CA ILE A 244 11.22 5.03 10.04
C ILE A 244 10.52 5.91 11.08
N ARG A 245 11.18 6.97 11.55
CA ARG A 245 10.58 7.93 12.50
C ARG A 245 9.33 8.60 11.94
N CYS A 246 9.30 8.90 10.64
CA CYS A 246 8.13 9.52 10.00
C CYS A 246 6.93 8.58 9.92
N LEU A 247 7.13 7.26 9.98
CA LEU A 247 6.05 6.26 9.97
C LEU A 247 5.31 6.16 11.31
N SER A 248 5.76 6.87 12.35
CA SER A 248 5.09 6.85 13.65
C SER A 248 3.69 7.43 13.53
N THR A 249 2.73 6.66 14.01
CA THR A 249 1.32 7.04 14.04
C THR A 249 0.92 7.71 15.36
N GLU A 250 1.67 7.42 16.44
CA GLU A 250 1.52 8.00 17.79
C GLU A 250 2.85 8.55 18.31
N GLU A 251 2.81 9.30 19.42
CA GLU A 251 4.02 9.75 20.14
C GLU A 251 4.76 8.58 20.82
N ASN A 252 4.05 7.49 21.17
CA ASN A 252 4.59 6.32 21.89
C ASN A 252 4.53 5.02 21.07
N SER A 253 5.02 5.02 19.82
CA SER A 253 5.06 3.81 18.99
C SER A 253 6.13 2.81 19.45
N ILE A 254 5.71 1.67 20.01
CA ILE A 254 6.63 0.59 20.41
C ILE A 254 7.34 -0.03 19.21
N VAL A 255 6.64 -0.22 18.09
CA VAL A 255 7.19 -0.83 16.87
C VAL A 255 8.29 0.05 16.29
N ILE A 256 7.99 1.33 16.04
CA ILE A 256 8.95 2.29 15.49
C ILE A 256 10.15 2.45 16.43
N ASN A 257 9.92 2.59 17.74
CA ASN A 257 11.02 2.71 18.71
C ASN A 257 11.93 1.47 18.76
N SER A 258 11.36 0.27 18.61
CA SER A 258 12.13 -0.97 18.53
C SER A 258 13.01 -1.01 17.28
N PHE A 259 12.46 -0.66 16.10
CA PHE A 259 13.25 -0.58 14.87
C PHE A 259 14.33 0.51 14.91
N LEU A 260 14.03 1.69 15.48
CA LEU A 260 15.04 2.73 15.69
C LEU A 260 16.19 2.23 16.58
N SER A 261 15.87 1.41 17.59
CA SER A 261 16.89 0.79 18.45
C SER A 261 17.75 -0.23 17.70
N VAL A 262 17.16 -1.00 16.78
CA VAL A 262 17.90 -1.92 15.89
C VAL A 262 18.84 -1.15 14.94
N VAL A 263 18.37 -0.05 14.34
CA VAL A 263 19.21 0.82 13.48
C VAL A 263 20.38 1.40 14.28
N LYS A 264 20.13 1.88 15.50
CA LYS A 264 21.18 2.39 16.41
C LYS A 264 22.17 1.31 16.82
N LEU A 265 21.69 0.09 17.10
CA LEU A 265 22.54 -1.08 17.37
C LEU A 265 23.47 -1.33 16.18
N PHE A 266 22.94 -1.37 14.95
CA PHE A 266 23.75 -1.54 13.75
C PHE A 266 24.82 -0.45 13.62
N ASN A 267 24.43 0.83 13.72
CA ASN A 267 25.34 1.96 13.61
C ASN A 267 26.49 1.89 14.64
N ARG A 268 26.16 1.61 15.91
CA ARG A 268 27.16 1.45 16.98
C ARG A 268 28.13 0.31 16.68
N MET A 269 27.59 -0.82 16.26
CA MET A 269 28.36 -2.03 15.98
C MET A 269 29.27 -1.86 14.77
N MET A 270 28.80 -1.19 13.72
CA MET A 270 29.58 -0.87 12.52
C MET A 270 30.82 -0.04 12.87
N ARG A 271 30.64 1.07 13.62
CA ARG A 271 31.74 1.93 14.10
C ARG A 271 32.77 1.21 14.98
N THR A 272 32.37 0.13 15.65
CA THR A 272 33.23 -0.59 16.60
C THR A 272 33.99 -1.73 15.94
N MET A 273 33.36 -2.43 14.98
CA MET A 273 33.89 -3.67 14.42
C MET A 273 34.44 -3.53 12.99
N MET A 274 34.10 -2.47 12.26
CA MET A 274 34.69 -2.20 10.96
C MET A 274 35.86 -1.23 11.14
N LYS A 275 37.09 -1.78 11.09
CA LYS A 275 38.28 -0.94 10.88
C LYS A 275 38.22 -0.35 9.46
N PRO A 276 38.71 0.88 9.23
CA PRO A 276 38.77 1.45 7.90
C PRO A 276 39.56 0.51 6.99
N LYS A 277 38.87 -0.11 6.02
CA LYS A 277 39.51 -1.03 5.08
C LYS A 277 40.45 -0.23 4.19
N THR A 278 41.73 -0.59 4.20
CA THR A 278 42.71 -0.22 3.16
C THR A 278 42.19 -0.73 1.83
N LYS A 279 41.85 0.19 0.91
CA LYS A 279 41.54 -0.02 -0.52
C LYS A 279 41.21 -1.48 -0.90
N VAL A 280 40.05 -1.98 -0.47
CA VAL A 280 39.41 -3.08 -1.21
C VAL A 280 38.88 -2.44 -2.48
N ASP A 281 39.16 -3.03 -3.64
CA ASP A 281 38.60 -2.58 -4.92
C ASP A 281 37.08 -2.54 -4.78
N MET A 282 36.55 -1.31 -4.70
CA MET A 282 35.13 -1.09 -4.54
C MET A 282 34.45 -1.57 -5.82
N ILE A 283 33.48 -2.47 -5.67
CA ILE A 283 32.61 -2.84 -6.78
C ILE A 283 31.82 -1.58 -7.14
N LYS A 284 32.13 -0.96 -8.29
CA LYS A 284 31.31 0.13 -8.82
C LYS A 284 29.88 -0.40 -8.98
N LYS A 285 28.94 0.21 -8.25
CA LYS A 285 27.52 -0.05 -8.47
C LYS A 285 27.11 0.60 -9.79
N ASP A 286 26.49 -0.20 -10.65
CA ASP A 286 25.73 0.31 -11.78
C ASP A 286 24.39 0.88 -11.29
N ASP A 287 23.78 1.77 -12.06
CA ASP A 287 22.53 2.46 -11.71
C ASP A 287 21.39 1.46 -11.44
N SER A 288 21.38 0.34 -12.17
CA SER A 288 20.46 -0.79 -11.98
C SER A 288 20.52 -1.39 -10.56
N LYS A 289 21.73 -1.54 -10.01
CA LYS A 289 21.95 -2.13 -8.68
C LYS A 289 21.55 -1.16 -7.56
N ILE A 290 21.70 0.15 -7.79
CA ILE A 290 21.24 1.19 -6.86
C ILE A 290 19.71 1.20 -6.78
N GLU A 291 19.03 0.98 -7.91
CA GLU A 291 17.58 0.87 -7.96
C GLU A 291 17.06 -0.37 -7.22
N GLU A 292 17.69 -1.53 -7.40
CA GLU A 292 17.35 -2.77 -6.68
C GLU A 292 17.56 -2.66 -5.17
N ASP A 293 18.67 -2.04 -4.72
CA ASP A 293 18.95 -1.78 -3.31
C ASP A 293 17.85 -0.89 -2.69
N ASN A 294 17.42 0.15 -3.40
CA ASN A 294 16.36 1.06 -2.95
C ASN A 294 15.01 0.37 -2.85
N GLU A 295 14.70 -0.49 -3.81
CA GLU A 295 13.47 -1.27 -3.84
C GLU A 295 13.39 -2.21 -2.62
N VAL A 296 14.49 -2.86 -2.23
CA VAL A 296 14.52 -3.72 -1.03
C VAL A 296 14.32 -2.92 0.25
N LEU A 297 15.03 -1.80 0.41
CA LEU A 297 14.84 -0.94 1.58
C LEU A 297 13.41 -0.42 1.67
N HIS A 298 12.84 -0.04 0.54
CA HIS A 298 11.46 0.41 0.47
C HIS A 298 10.46 -0.66 0.92
N LEU A 299 10.66 -1.92 0.51
CA LEU A 299 9.83 -3.02 0.98
C LEU A 299 9.98 -3.25 2.49
N ILE A 300 11.19 -3.16 3.05
CA ILE A 300 11.40 -3.24 4.51
C ILE A 300 10.60 -2.15 5.22
N ILE A 301 10.67 -0.90 4.72
CA ILE A 301 9.93 0.25 5.28
C ILE A 301 8.41 0.00 5.26
N ILE A 302 7.89 -0.59 4.19
CA ILE A 302 6.47 -0.96 4.09
C ILE A 302 6.09 -2.01 5.15
N GLU A 303 6.92 -3.03 5.37
CA GLU A 303 6.64 -4.05 6.40
C GLU A 303 6.71 -3.46 7.81
N VAL A 304 7.63 -2.52 8.07
CA VAL A 304 7.68 -1.77 9.34
C VAL A 304 6.39 -1.00 9.56
N LEU A 305 5.91 -0.24 8.56
CA LEU A 305 4.64 0.47 8.64
C LEU A 305 3.46 -0.49 8.84
N ARG A 306 3.46 -1.63 8.15
CA ARG A 306 2.39 -2.62 8.27
C ARG A 306 2.31 -3.21 9.68
N LEU A 307 3.46 -3.47 10.30
CA LEU A 307 3.52 -3.93 11.69
C LEU A 307 3.07 -2.84 12.67
N GLU A 308 3.55 -1.62 12.46
CA GLU A 308 3.16 -0.43 13.25
C GLU A 308 1.65 -0.26 13.25
N VAL A 309 1.05 -0.16 12.07
CA VAL A 309 -0.41 0.02 11.98
C VAL A 309 -1.15 -1.23 12.46
N GLY A 310 -0.71 -2.43 12.09
CA GLY A 310 -1.38 -3.66 12.48
C GLY A 310 -1.60 -3.77 14.00
N PHE A 311 -0.68 -3.22 14.79
CA PHE A 311 -0.74 -3.25 16.26
C PHE A 311 -1.18 -1.92 16.91
N CYS A 312 -0.85 -0.78 16.31
CA CYS A 312 -1.25 0.54 16.84
C CYS A 312 -2.68 0.91 16.40
N TYR A 313 -3.17 0.38 15.27
CA TYR A 313 -4.44 0.73 14.65
C TYR A 313 -5.08 -0.47 13.94
N PRO A 314 -5.61 -1.44 14.70
CA PRO A 314 -6.37 -2.52 14.09
C PRO A 314 -7.62 -1.92 13.42
N ASP A 315 -7.76 -2.13 12.12
CA ASP A 315 -8.93 -1.72 11.30
C ASP A 315 -10.25 -2.38 11.72
N LEU A 316 -10.24 -3.18 12.79
CA LEU A 316 -11.39 -3.95 13.26
C LEU A 316 -11.92 -3.34 14.56
N PRO A 317 -13.24 -3.06 14.67
CA PRO A 317 -13.85 -2.53 15.88
C PRO A 317 -13.65 -3.52 17.04
N MET A 318 -12.93 -3.09 18.07
CA MET A 318 -12.51 -3.96 19.16
C MET A 318 -13.52 -3.99 20.31
N MET A 319 -14.57 -4.78 20.13
CA MET A 319 -15.31 -5.39 21.23
C MET A 319 -15.38 -6.89 20.97
N VAL A 320 -14.31 -7.64 21.24
CA VAL A 320 -14.30 -9.04 20.79
C VAL A 320 -13.57 -10.00 21.71
N SER A 321 -14.08 -11.23 21.74
CA SER A 321 -13.72 -12.35 22.60
C SER A 321 -12.29 -12.88 22.35
N ASN A 322 -11.79 -13.74 23.24
CA ASN A 322 -10.48 -14.38 23.14
C ASN A 322 -10.24 -15.08 21.78
N GLU A 323 -11.27 -15.69 21.21
CA GLU A 323 -11.19 -16.40 19.93
C GLU A 323 -10.84 -15.46 18.77
N VAL A 324 -11.37 -14.23 18.79
CA VAL A 324 -11.13 -13.25 17.74
C VAL A 324 -9.71 -12.69 17.81
N PHE A 325 -9.14 -12.57 19.00
CA PHE A 325 -7.73 -12.20 19.17
C PHE A 325 -6.76 -13.26 18.65
N LEU A 326 -7.03 -14.55 18.90
CA LEU A 326 -6.22 -15.63 18.34
C LEU A 326 -6.34 -15.68 16.82
N ALA A 327 -7.57 -15.56 16.29
CA ALA A 327 -7.82 -15.48 14.86
C ALA A 327 -7.10 -14.27 14.22
N MET A 328 -7.01 -13.14 14.92
CA MET A 328 -6.26 -11.97 14.47
C MET A 328 -4.77 -12.24 14.38
N GLY A 329 -4.17 -12.83 15.42
CA GLY A 329 -2.75 -13.17 15.41
C GLY A 329 -2.40 -14.10 14.25
N GLN A 330 -3.22 -15.13 14.04
CA GLN A 330 -3.08 -16.04 12.91
C GLN A 330 -3.29 -15.33 11.57
N HIS A 331 -4.30 -14.46 11.48
CA HIS A 331 -4.56 -13.68 10.27
C HIS A 331 -3.38 -12.77 9.91
N LEU A 332 -2.78 -12.09 10.89
CA LEU A 332 -1.60 -11.26 10.68
C LEU A 332 -0.43 -12.10 10.13
N MET A 333 -0.18 -13.26 10.71
CA MET A 333 0.91 -14.14 10.26
C MET A 333 0.67 -14.67 8.85
N ASP A 334 -0.44 -15.38 8.65
CA ASP A 334 -0.67 -16.18 7.43
C ASP A 334 -1.15 -15.33 6.26
N ASN A 335 -1.99 -14.32 6.53
CA ASN A 335 -2.70 -13.60 5.47
C ASN A 335 -2.11 -12.22 5.18
N VAL A 336 -1.36 -11.65 6.13
CA VAL A 336 -0.82 -10.29 6.04
C VAL A 336 0.69 -10.29 5.80
N PHE A 337 1.46 -11.10 6.54
CA PHE A 337 2.93 -11.06 6.48
C PHE A 337 3.59 -12.18 5.69
N GLU A 338 3.08 -13.42 5.69
CA GLU A 338 3.81 -14.58 5.14
C GLU A 338 4.35 -14.37 3.72
N ASP A 339 3.48 -14.12 2.74
CA ASP A 339 3.88 -13.90 1.35
C ASP A 339 4.81 -12.70 1.17
N LYS A 340 4.61 -11.66 1.99
CA LYS A 340 5.33 -10.39 1.91
C LYS A 340 6.77 -10.55 2.42
N LEU A 341 6.94 -11.24 3.54
CA LEU A 341 8.25 -11.58 4.10
C LEU A 341 8.99 -12.60 3.22
N ASN A 342 8.28 -13.55 2.60
CA ASN A 342 8.87 -14.49 1.64
C ASN A 342 9.38 -13.77 0.37
N ARG A 343 8.58 -12.85 -0.19
CA ARG A 343 9.01 -12.01 -1.32
C ARG A 343 10.21 -11.14 -0.97
N LEU A 344 10.21 -10.52 0.22
CA LEU A 344 11.32 -9.70 0.69
C LEU A 344 12.59 -10.52 0.86
N ARG A 345 12.49 -11.73 1.43
CA ARG A 345 13.62 -12.68 1.52
C ARG A 345 14.20 -12.98 0.14
N ALA A 346 13.36 -13.33 -0.83
CA ALA A 346 13.81 -13.64 -2.19
C ALA A 346 14.56 -12.45 -2.84
N LYS A 347 14.08 -11.21 -2.63
CA LYS A 347 14.79 -10.02 -3.14
C LYS A 347 16.14 -9.80 -2.44
N ILE A 348 16.21 -9.95 -1.11
CA ILE A 348 17.47 -9.83 -0.37
C ILE A 348 18.46 -10.91 -0.78
N ASP A 349 17.99 -12.15 -0.99
CA ASP A 349 18.81 -13.25 -1.47
C ASP A 349 19.37 -12.97 -2.87
N GLY A 350 18.59 -12.32 -3.74
CA GLY A 350 19.04 -11.87 -5.06
C GLY A 350 20.13 -10.80 -5.03
N LEU A 351 20.18 -9.97 -3.98
CA LEU A 351 21.24 -8.95 -3.79
C LEU A 351 22.56 -9.53 -3.27
N LYS A 352 22.62 -10.82 -2.93
CA LYS A 352 23.84 -11.44 -2.40
C LYS A 352 24.90 -11.55 -3.50
N ILE A 353 25.97 -10.76 -3.36
CA ILE A 353 27.13 -10.73 -4.27
C ILE A 353 28.04 -11.94 -3.98
N PRO A 354 28.77 -12.52 -4.96
CA PRO A 354 29.69 -13.64 -4.72
C PRO A 354 30.68 -13.47 -3.57
N GLU A 355 31.17 -12.26 -3.26
CA GLU A 355 32.02 -12.03 -2.08
C GLU A 355 31.28 -12.21 -0.74
N LEU A 356 29.94 -12.17 -0.74
CA LEU A 356 29.10 -12.60 0.40
C LEU A 356 29.04 -14.12 0.57
N LEU A 357 29.39 -14.90 -0.47
CA LEU A 357 29.26 -16.35 -0.53
C LEU A 357 30.62 -17.07 -0.41
N SER A 358 31.72 -16.32 -0.41
CA SER A 358 33.09 -16.83 -0.29
C SER A 358 33.45 -17.13 1.17
N ASP A 359 33.76 -18.39 1.46
CA ASP A 359 34.02 -18.95 2.81
C ASP A 359 35.45 -18.62 3.34
N GLY A 360 35.90 -17.37 3.18
CA GLY A 360 37.21 -16.88 3.63
C GLY A 360 37.20 -16.34 5.07
N ASP A 361 38.36 -15.95 5.60
CA ASP A 361 38.51 -15.46 6.98
C ASP A 361 37.65 -14.20 7.30
N ASP A 362 37.44 -13.33 6.29
CA ASP A 362 36.56 -12.15 6.36
C ASP A 362 35.07 -12.54 6.52
N ASP A 363 34.68 -13.74 6.07
CA ASP A 363 33.34 -14.31 6.27
C ASP A 363 33.13 -14.76 7.73
N SER A 364 34.19 -15.15 8.44
CA SER A 364 34.09 -15.51 9.87
C SER A 364 33.73 -14.29 10.75
N MET A 365 34.37 -13.14 10.51
CA MET A 365 34.11 -11.89 11.24
C MET A 365 32.71 -11.36 10.92
N ARG A 366 32.30 -11.44 9.64
CA ARG A 366 30.96 -11.04 9.23
C ARG A 366 29.88 -11.97 9.78
N LYS A 367 30.06 -13.29 9.74
CA LYS A 367 29.16 -14.27 10.36
C LYS A 367 29.02 -13.98 11.86
N ARG A 368 30.12 -13.64 12.54
CA ARG A 368 30.10 -13.20 13.95
C ARG A 368 29.32 -11.90 14.12
N PHE A 369 29.57 -10.91 13.26
CA PHE A 369 28.88 -9.61 13.29
C PHE A 369 27.37 -9.76 13.08
N LYS A 370 26.95 -10.54 12.09
CA LYS A 370 25.55 -10.91 11.84
C LYS A 370 24.93 -11.59 13.05
N LYS A 371 25.62 -12.56 13.67
CA LYS A 371 25.13 -13.24 14.89
C LYS A 371 24.91 -12.26 16.04
N VAL A 372 25.84 -11.34 16.27
CA VAL A 372 25.70 -10.33 17.34
C VAL A 372 24.55 -9.37 17.06
N LEU A 373 24.40 -8.90 15.82
CA LEU A 373 23.28 -8.03 15.43
C LEU A 373 21.93 -8.73 15.57
N ASN A 374 21.83 -9.98 15.10
CA ASN A 374 20.59 -10.77 15.22
C ASN A 374 20.25 -11.04 16.69
N PHE A 375 21.25 -11.36 17.51
CA PHE A 375 21.05 -11.54 18.95
C PHE A 375 20.58 -10.23 19.60
N GLY A 376 21.24 -9.11 19.33
CA GLY A 376 20.84 -7.82 19.89
C GLY A 376 19.47 -7.34 19.40
N ALA A 377 19.09 -7.60 18.14
CA ALA A 377 17.75 -7.33 17.66
C ALA A 377 16.71 -8.18 18.40
N LYS A 378 16.99 -9.46 18.62
CA LYS A 378 16.13 -10.33 19.44
C LYS A 378 15.99 -9.82 20.86
N GLU A 379 17.07 -9.34 21.49
CA GLU A 379 16.99 -8.74 22.82
C GLU A 379 16.14 -7.46 22.85
N ILE A 380 16.31 -6.57 21.86
CA ILE A 380 15.49 -5.36 21.73
C ILE A 380 14.01 -5.72 21.65
N TRP A 381 13.64 -6.70 20.83
CA TRP A 381 12.24 -7.12 20.71
C TRP A 381 11.74 -7.87 21.94
N ASN A 382 12.57 -8.69 22.58
CA ASN A 382 12.19 -9.36 23.82
C ASN A 382 11.97 -8.38 24.97
N GLN A 383 12.64 -7.23 25.00
CA GLN A 383 12.35 -6.18 26.00
C GLN A 383 10.92 -5.63 25.88
N VAL A 384 10.25 -5.81 24.73
CA VAL A 384 8.81 -5.50 24.57
C VAL A 384 7.94 -6.43 25.44
N LEU A 385 8.41 -7.63 25.79
CA LEU A 385 7.78 -8.51 26.79
C LEU A 385 7.82 -7.90 28.19
N ASP A 386 8.93 -7.22 28.50
CA ASP A 386 9.24 -6.77 29.87
C ASP A 386 8.83 -5.32 30.11
N SER A 387 8.66 -4.53 29.05
CA SER A 387 8.24 -3.14 29.13
C SER A 387 6.75 -3.05 29.41
N LYS A 388 6.38 -2.58 30.60
CA LYS A 388 5.02 -2.08 30.87
C LYS A 388 4.72 -0.96 29.88
N PRO A 389 3.52 -0.92 29.26
CA PRO A 389 3.13 0.20 28.43
C PRO A 389 3.18 1.49 29.27
N ARG A 390 3.96 2.47 28.82
CA ARG A 390 3.95 3.80 29.42
C ARG A 390 2.68 4.50 28.94
N THR A 391 1.73 4.64 29.85
CA THR A 391 0.50 5.44 29.66
C THR A 391 0.80 6.92 29.56
#